data_AF-A0A0D2EQR2-F1
#
_entry.id   AF-A0A0D2EQR2-F1
#
_cell.length_a   1.000
_cell.length_b   1.000
_cell.length_c   1.000
_cell.angle_alpha   90.00
_cell.angle_beta   90.00
_cell.angle_gamma   90.00
#
_symmetry.space_group_name_H-M   'P 1'
#
loop_
_entity.id
_entity.type
_entity.pdbx_description
1 polymer ?
#
loop_
_entity_poly.entity_id
_entity_poly.type
_entity_poly.pdbx_seq_one_letter_code
_entity_poly.pdbx_strand_id
1 'polypeptide(L)'
;MPFIVSAGGKKKDDPETRKLIRSHVMLGKNLGKSRGRAKPKDPLPWEVAPAWNSFDGGGAAIQQPSSIIPKKVGSEWSFTQLAAEIEPAAIADILTYSSLARQATVPLEACISFDKKDRVLVGPMASDAAFVHAAALGTHAYVGLMLGREDHHAVQSTSPHFSKALQLLRERLDSTDEDLKVANPTIMVVIALALHARMIGDFDSAKHHMEGLRMMINLRGGITTVIHKMRLAMEIFRCDIGLAIESGSKPVFFSNTSPREPFLPFPDRMSRSMPKSADMPSFWPYSEQFLSVINEEIAIVWRAMKRFCLQISRAARTKRKLSEEILLQATASIMYRLLHMSFASGSLDAAIRLGLVAFSSQIFLQLPDVGVRRTSLSTTYQECLVGLDILEEQWPQLLLWLLMVGAVAVFNEPGSAWLKPWLKSTIERCAVDSWSDFRDMMDSFMWIGLVFDKPAKDIFYSAMTSLDLSGDGSASIASQAKASPAATPKPHPVLGVEKN
;
A
#
# COMPACT_ATOMS: atom_id res chain seq x y z
N MET A 1 6.98 50.13 37.76
CA MET A 1 6.92 51.15 36.69
C MET A 1 8.23 51.92 36.71
N PRO A 2 8.95 52.09 35.60
CA PRO A 2 10.11 52.96 35.57
C PRO A 2 9.66 54.43 35.43
N PHE A 3 10.23 55.32 36.25
CA PHE A 3 9.96 56.76 36.22
C PHE A 3 11.08 57.45 35.44
N ILE A 4 10.74 58.25 34.43
CA ILE A 4 11.72 59.04 33.68
C ILE A 4 11.79 60.42 34.32
N VAL A 5 12.89 60.73 35.02
CA VAL A 5 13.15 62.07 35.57
C VAL A 5 14.02 62.83 34.57
N SER A 6 13.50 63.93 34.03
CA SER A 6 14.25 64.82 33.13
C SER A 6 14.90 65.93 33.96
N ALA A 7 16.16 65.72 34.37
CA ALA A 7 16.98 66.78 34.92
C ALA A 7 17.41 67.73 33.78
N GLY A 8 17.38 69.03 34.06
CA GLY A 8 17.38 70.10 33.07
C GLY A 8 18.52 70.12 32.05
N GLY A 9 18.21 70.77 30.92
CA GLY A 9 19.20 71.36 30.01
C GLY A 9 19.77 70.43 28.94
N LYS A 10 19.14 70.46 27.76
CA LYS A 10 19.66 70.00 26.45
C LYS A 10 19.83 68.48 26.24
N LYS A 11 18.72 67.83 25.86
CA LYS A 11 18.54 67.14 24.55
C LYS A 11 17.12 66.56 24.51
N LYS A 12 16.15 67.39 24.10
CA LYS A 12 14.89 66.89 23.55
C LYS A 12 15.23 66.30 22.18
N ASP A 13 15.16 64.98 22.04
CA ASP A 13 15.09 64.20 20.78
C ASP A 13 16.03 62.99 20.72
N ASP A 14 15.98 62.14 21.74
CA ASP A 14 16.52 60.78 21.63
C ASP A 14 15.46 59.83 21.01
N PRO A 15 15.75 59.17 19.87
CA PRO A 15 14.81 58.27 19.19
C PRO A 15 14.43 57.03 20.01
N GLU A 16 15.32 56.54 20.87
CA GLU A 16 15.05 55.41 21.78
C GLU A 16 13.99 55.80 22.83
N THR A 17 14.13 56.98 23.44
CA THR A 17 13.15 57.53 24.38
C THR A 17 11.78 57.75 23.71
N ARG A 18 11.72 58.23 22.45
CA ARG A 18 10.45 58.32 21.70
C ARG A 18 9.83 56.95 21.42
N LYS A 19 10.64 55.94 21.13
CA LYS A 19 10.18 54.57 20.88
C LYS A 19 9.60 53.95 22.15
N LEU A 20 10.25 54.17 23.30
CA LEU A 20 9.78 53.73 24.61
C LEU A 20 8.47 54.42 25.01
N ILE A 21 8.35 55.74 24.80
CA ILE A 21 7.10 56.47 25.06
C ILE A 21 5.98 55.97 24.13
N ARG A 22 6.26 55.74 22.84
CA ARG A 22 5.26 55.21 21.89
C ARG A 22 4.79 53.80 22.24
N SER A 23 5.69 52.89 22.62
CA SER A 23 5.30 51.54 23.03
C SER A 23 4.45 51.57 24.30
N HIS A 24 4.79 52.45 25.25
CA HIS A 24 4.08 52.54 26.52
C HIS A 24 2.70 53.21 26.43
N VAL A 25 2.54 54.20 25.55
CA VAL A 25 1.24 54.86 25.28
C VAL A 25 0.31 53.96 24.46
N MET A 26 0.85 53.07 23.62
CA MET A 26 0.05 52.13 22.82
C MET A 26 -0.40 50.88 23.60
N LEU A 27 0.25 50.56 24.73
CA LEU A 27 -0.17 49.45 25.61
C LEU A 27 -1.55 49.71 26.24
N GLY A 28 -1.89 50.97 26.56
CA GLY A 28 -3.21 51.32 27.12
C GLY A 28 -4.34 51.41 26.10
N LYS A 29 -4.04 51.75 24.83
CA LYS A 29 -5.06 51.91 23.77
C LYS A 29 -5.51 50.60 23.11
N ASN A 30 -4.77 49.51 23.31
CA ASN A 30 -5.07 48.19 22.72
C ASN A 30 -5.76 47.20 23.67
N LEU A 31 -5.99 47.58 24.94
CA LEU A 31 -6.65 46.71 25.94
C LEU A 31 -8.19 46.79 25.95
N GLY A 32 -8.81 47.54 25.03
CA GLY A 32 -10.25 47.86 25.08
C GLY A 32 -11.08 47.47 23.86
N LYS A 33 -10.62 46.58 22.96
CA LYS A 33 -11.45 46.05 21.87
C LYS A 33 -11.45 44.53 21.89
N SER A 34 -12.42 43.98 22.62
CA SER A 34 -12.89 42.60 22.41
C SER A 34 -13.36 42.48 20.96
N ARG A 35 -12.50 41.92 20.09
CA ARG A 35 -12.94 41.43 18.79
C ARG A 35 -13.75 40.16 19.06
N GLY A 36 -15.07 40.30 18.99
CA GLY A 36 -15.99 39.17 18.91
C GLY A 36 -15.50 38.17 17.87
N ARG A 37 -15.55 36.89 18.25
CA ARG A 37 -15.14 35.73 17.46
C ARG A 37 -15.97 35.67 16.17
N ALA A 38 -15.53 36.38 15.13
CA ALA A 38 -16.01 36.17 13.78
C ALA A 38 -15.50 34.79 13.34
N LYS A 39 -16.44 33.88 13.07
CA LYS A 39 -16.14 32.60 12.42
C LYS A 39 -15.42 32.89 11.09
N PRO A 40 -14.27 32.27 10.78
CA PRO A 40 -13.77 32.27 9.42
C PRO A 40 -14.76 31.48 8.56
N LYS A 41 -15.53 32.17 7.72
CA LYS A 41 -16.14 31.59 6.53
C LYS A 41 -15.12 31.75 5.42
N ASP A 42 -14.11 30.89 5.41
CA ASP A 42 -13.28 30.62 4.24
C ASP A 42 -12.68 29.21 4.42
N PRO A 43 -12.87 28.28 3.47
CA PRO A 43 -12.29 26.95 3.55
C PRO A 43 -10.77 26.99 3.40
N LEU A 44 -10.08 26.05 4.07
CA LEU A 44 -8.62 25.89 3.96
C LEU A 44 -8.24 25.42 2.54
N PRO A 45 -7.04 25.76 2.01
CA PRO A 45 -6.66 25.55 0.60
C PRO A 45 -6.60 24.09 0.09
N TRP A 46 -6.98 23.10 0.89
CA TRP A 46 -7.05 21.69 0.50
C TRP A 46 -8.48 21.13 0.43
N GLU A 47 -9.50 21.96 0.66
CA GLU A 47 -10.92 21.58 0.52
C GLU A 47 -11.49 21.79 -0.89
N VAL A 48 -10.66 22.07 -1.90
CA VAL A 48 -11.11 22.08 -3.30
C VAL A 48 -11.11 20.64 -3.81
N ALA A 49 -12.28 20.00 -3.75
CA ALA A 49 -12.57 18.82 -4.56
C ALA A 49 -12.36 19.17 -6.05
N PRO A 50 -11.84 18.25 -6.89
CA PRO A 50 -11.69 18.54 -8.31
C PRO A 50 -13.08 18.71 -8.92
N ALA A 51 -13.43 19.96 -9.26
CA ALA A 51 -14.59 20.28 -10.07
C ALA A 51 -14.33 19.78 -11.49
N TRP A 52 -15.17 18.85 -11.94
CA TRP A 52 -15.23 18.47 -13.35
C TRP A 52 -15.88 19.63 -14.10
N ASN A 53 -15.11 20.32 -14.93
CA ASN A 53 -15.64 21.40 -15.76
C ASN A 53 -16.32 20.83 -17.00
N SER A 54 -17.64 20.95 -17.03
CA SER A 54 -18.39 21.15 -18.26
C SER A 54 -18.25 22.63 -18.67
N PHE A 55 -17.81 22.89 -19.90
CA PHE A 55 -18.03 24.17 -20.59
C PHE A 55 -19.55 24.28 -20.88
N ASP A 56 -20.23 25.43 -20.84
CA ASP A 56 -19.88 26.73 -21.40
C ASP A 56 -20.79 27.85 -20.84
N GLY A 57 -20.39 29.13 -20.95
CA GLY A 57 -21.33 30.27 -20.93
C GLY A 57 -21.06 31.48 -20.01
N GLY A 58 -20.01 32.25 -20.33
CA GLY A 58 -19.96 33.74 -20.31
C GLY A 58 -20.38 34.56 -19.07
N GLY A 59 -19.41 35.23 -18.42
CA GLY A 59 -19.65 36.35 -17.50
C GLY A 59 -18.37 37.02 -16.95
N ALA A 60 -18.27 38.33 -17.13
CA ALA A 60 -17.13 39.24 -16.92
C ALA A 60 -16.24 39.05 -15.66
N ALA A 61 -14.93 39.26 -15.87
CA ALA A 61 -13.86 39.13 -14.88
C ALA A 61 -13.86 40.26 -13.83
N ILE A 62 -13.92 39.88 -12.55
CA ILE A 62 -13.53 40.72 -11.42
C ILE A 62 -12.16 40.23 -10.95
N GLN A 63 -11.11 41.04 -11.16
CA GLN A 63 -9.76 40.74 -10.69
C GLN A 63 -9.70 40.79 -9.16
N GLN A 64 -9.65 39.62 -8.53
CA GLN A 64 -9.28 39.46 -7.12
C GLN A 64 -7.76 39.72 -6.98
N PRO A 65 -7.31 40.47 -5.96
CA PRO A 65 -5.90 40.69 -5.74
C PRO A 65 -5.22 39.37 -5.39
N SER A 66 -4.28 38.94 -6.22
CA SER A 66 -3.49 37.73 -6.03
C SER A 66 -2.63 37.88 -4.77
N SER A 67 -3.05 37.24 -3.68
CA SER A 67 -2.14 36.96 -2.58
C SER A 67 -1.08 35.99 -3.11
N ILE A 68 0.12 36.52 -3.40
CA ILE A 68 1.29 35.70 -3.73
C ILE A 68 1.73 35.04 -2.43
N ILE A 69 1.13 33.91 -2.08
CA ILE A 69 1.66 33.02 -1.06
C ILE A 69 3.00 32.50 -1.61
N PRO A 70 4.14 32.72 -0.94
CA PRO A 70 5.41 32.16 -1.39
C PRO A 70 5.29 30.64 -1.53
N LYS A 71 5.89 30.08 -2.58
CA LYS A 71 6.03 28.62 -2.70
C LYS A 71 6.72 28.10 -1.44
N LYS A 72 6.29 26.95 -0.93
CA LYS A 72 6.84 26.31 0.27
C LYS A 72 8.38 26.37 0.26
N VAL A 73 8.97 27.12 1.18
CA VAL A 73 10.43 27.21 1.37
C VAL A 73 10.82 26.19 2.43
N GLY A 74 11.58 25.16 2.04
CA GLY A 74 12.00 24.06 2.92
C GLY A 74 11.08 22.84 2.91
N SER A 75 11.66 21.66 3.17
CA SER A 75 10.91 20.42 3.39
C SER A 75 10.31 20.42 4.81
N GLU A 76 9.38 19.50 5.12
CA GLU A 76 8.85 19.38 6.50
C GLU A 76 9.93 19.00 7.52
N TRP A 77 11.14 18.66 7.05
CA TRP A 77 12.28 18.22 7.84
C TRP A 77 13.39 19.28 7.91
N SER A 78 13.22 20.45 7.27
CA SER A 78 14.26 21.49 7.23
C SER A 78 14.62 22.09 8.59
N PHE A 79 13.85 21.81 9.65
CA PHE A 79 14.13 22.22 11.03
C PHE A 79 14.27 21.04 12.00
N THR A 80 14.27 19.80 11.52
CA THR A 80 14.44 18.62 12.38
C THR A 80 15.92 18.29 12.48
N GLN A 81 16.50 18.43 13.67
CA GLN A 81 17.85 17.93 13.94
C GLN A 81 17.79 16.41 14.05
N LEU A 82 18.50 15.70 13.17
CA LEU A 82 18.60 14.24 13.21
C LEU A 82 19.56 13.79 14.31
N ALA A 83 19.32 12.61 14.89
CA ALA A 83 20.17 12.02 15.92
C ALA A 83 21.53 11.52 15.40
N ALA A 84 21.69 11.42 14.08
CA ALA A 84 22.94 11.09 13.42
C ALA A 84 23.07 11.88 12.12
N GLU A 85 24.30 12.17 11.74
CA GLU A 85 24.60 12.74 10.43
C GLU A 85 24.44 11.67 9.35
N ILE A 86 23.69 12.02 8.30
CA ILE A 86 23.48 11.20 7.11
C ILE A 86 23.61 12.08 5.87
N GLU A 87 24.01 11.47 4.76
CA GLU A 87 24.19 12.17 3.50
C GLU A 87 22.87 12.72 2.94
N PRO A 88 22.90 13.80 2.14
CA PRO A 88 21.70 14.38 1.54
C PRO A 88 20.89 13.40 0.68
N ALA A 89 21.55 12.41 0.08
CA ALA A 89 20.89 11.36 -0.70
C ALA A 89 19.98 10.48 0.17
N ALA A 90 20.45 10.05 1.34
CA ALA A 90 19.66 9.30 2.31
C ALA A 90 18.45 10.11 2.80
N ILE A 91 18.63 11.42 3.04
CA ILE A 91 17.52 12.31 3.38
C ILE A 91 16.48 12.36 2.24
N ALA A 92 16.93 12.44 0.99
CA ALA A 92 16.05 12.45 -0.17
C ALA A 92 15.25 11.13 -0.30
N ASP A 93 15.87 9.99 -0.05
CA ASP A 93 15.20 8.69 -0.04
C ASP A 93 14.15 8.60 1.08
N ILE A 94 14.47 9.09 2.29
CA ILE A 94 13.52 9.14 3.42
C ILE A 94 12.31 10.02 3.09
N LEU A 95 12.53 11.18 2.46
CA LEU A 95 11.45 12.08 2.03
C LEU A 95 10.59 11.45 0.95
N THR A 96 11.23 10.76 -0.01
CA THR A 96 10.56 10.06 -1.10
C THR A 96 9.68 8.93 -0.55
N TYR A 97 10.24 8.08 0.31
CA TYR A 97 9.50 7.04 1.03
C TYR A 97 8.31 7.62 1.80
N SER A 98 8.52 8.70 2.57
CA SER A 98 7.46 9.34 3.34
C SER A 98 6.32 9.87 2.44
N SER A 99 6.66 10.34 1.25
CA SER A 99 5.67 10.77 0.25
C SER A 99 4.90 9.59 -0.34
N LEU A 100 5.60 8.51 -0.70
CA LEU A 100 5.00 7.29 -1.26
C LEU A 100 4.10 6.58 -0.24
N ALA A 101 4.57 6.42 0.99
CA ALA A 101 3.78 5.85 2.09
C ALA A 101 2.50 6.66 2.36
N ARG A 102 2.57 7.99 2.25
CA ARG A 102 1.39 8.85 2.33
C ARG A 102 0.45 8.66 1.14
N GLN A 103 0.97 8.53 -0.07
CA GLN A 103 0.14 8.28 -1.27
C GLN A 103 -0.58 6.93 -1.20
N ALA A 104 0.08 5.91 -0.64
CA ALA A 104 -0.51 4.58 -0.51
C ALA A 104 -1.71 4.53 0.46
N THR A 105 -1.79 5.44 1.44
CA THR A 105 -2.94 5.54 2.37
C THR A 105 -4.09 6.40 1.83
N VAL A 106 -3.85 7.24 0.80
CA VAL A 106 -4.85 8.16 0.21
C VAL A 106 -6.17 7.48 -0.15
N PRO A 107 -6.19 6.31 -0.83
CA PRO A 107 -7.43 5.63 -1.18
C PRO A 107 -8.39 5.44 0.00
N LEU A 108 -7.85 5.08 1.17
CA LEU A 108 -8.66 4.81 2.35
C LEU A 108 -8.82 6.03 3.26
N GLU A 109 -8.10 7.14 3.06
CA GLU A 109 -8.22 8.35 3.90
C GLU A 109 -9.63 8.95 3.84
N ALA A 110 -10.36 8.74 2.75
CA ALA A 110 -11.77 9.13 2.63
C ALA A 110 -12.68 8.40 3.64
N CYS A 111 -12.30 7.18 4.04
CA CYS A 111 -13.12 6.28 4.86
C CYS A 111 -12.51 5.99 6.23
N ILE A 112 -11.23 6.28 6.45
CA ILE A 112 -10.48 5.95 7.66
C ILE A 112 -9.86 7.23 8.23
N SER A 113 -10.04 7.43 9.53
CA SER A 113 -9.40 8.49 10.30
C SER A 113 -8.03 8.03 10.75
N PHE A 114 -7.02 8.24 9.91
CA PHE A 114 -5.62 8.05 10.29
C PHE A 114 -5.19 9.14 11.28
N ASP A 115 -4.58 8.76 12.41
CA ASP A 115 -4.07 9.76 13.36
C ASP A 115 -2.88 10.50 12.74
N LYS A 116 -2.97 11.82 12.64
CA LYS A 116 -1.93 12.70 12.07
C LYS A 116 -0.84 13.10 13.09
N LYS A 117 -1.10 12.92 14.39
CA LYS A 117 -0.20 13.33 15.49
C LYS A 117 0.92 12.35 15.72
N ASP A 118 0.61 11.08 15.54
CA ASP A 118 1.62 10.06 15.51
C ASP A 118 2.41 10.33 14.22
N ARG A 119 3.74 10.47 14.22
CA ARG A 119 4.57 10.53 12.99
C ARG A 119 5.75 9.63 13.28
N VAL A 120 5.67 8.36 12.83
CA VAL A 120 6.57 7.26 13.23
C VAL A 120 8.03 7.64 13.10
N LEU A 121 8.35 8.42 12.08
CA LEU A 121 9.72 8.76 11.74
C LEU A 121 10.21 9.98 12.54
N VAL A 122 9.44 11.07 12.65
CA VAL A 122 9.99 12.38 13.09
C VAL A 122 10.58 12.34 14.50
N GLY A 123 9.87 11.76 15.47
CA GLY A 123 10.34 11.69 16.86
C GLY A 123 11.59 10.81 16.99
N PRO A 124 11.51 9.51 16.63
CA PRO A 124 12.66 8.60 16.68
C PRO A 124 13.86 9.05 15.83
N MET A 125 13.64 9.64 14.64
CA MET A 125 14.75 10.16 13.81
C MET A 125 15.50 11.32 14.48
N ALA A 126 14.84 12.09 15.33
CA ALA A 126 15.48 13.19 16.06
C ALA A 126 16.22 12.73 17.32
N SER A 127 15.85 11.57 17.90
CA SER A 127 16.38 11.11 19.19
C SER A 127 17.25 9.84 19.14
N ASP A 128 17.20 9.07 18.05
CA ASP A 128 17.81 7.73 17.98
C ASP A 128 18.69 7.54 16.73
N ALA A 129 20.01 7.50 16.94
CA ALA A 129 20.99 7.33 15.86
C ALA A 129 20.91 5.97 15.14
N ALA A 130 20.60 4.89 15.86
CA ALA A 130 20.49 3.57 15.23
C ALA A 130 19.28 3.53 14.29
N PHE A 131 18.17 4.14 14.72
CA PHE A 131 16.98 4.29 13.92
C PHE A 131 17.22 5.16 12.69
N VAL A 132 17.97 6.26 12.81
CA VAL A 132 18.34 7.09 11.64
C VAL A 132 19.04 6.27 10.57
N HIS A 133 20.06 5.49 10.95
CA HIS A 133 20.78 4.65 10.00
C HIS A 133 19.91 3.50 9.45
N ALA A 134 19.12 2.85 10.30
CA ALA A 134 18.23 1.78 9.85
C ALA A 134 17.14 2.29 8.91
N ALA A 135 16.58 3.48 9.17
CA ALA A 135 15.62 4.14 8.30
C ALA A 135 16.25 4.50 6.96
N ALA A 136 17.42 5.14 6.95
CA ALA A 136 18.14 5.48 5.72
C ALA A 136 18.38 4.25 4.84
N LEU A 137 18.83 3.15 5.45
CA LEU A 137 19.04 1.86 4.78
C LEU A 137 17.74 1.32 4.17
N GLY A 138 16.67 1.23 4.97
CA GLY A 138 15.38 0.68 4.53
C GLY A 138 14.74 1.51 3.43
N THR A 139 14.80 2.84 3.53
CA THR A 139 14.24 3.74 2.51
C THR A 139 15.04 3.71 1.22
N HIS A 140 16.36 3.57 1.30
CA HIS A 140 17.20 3.44 0.11
C HIS A 140 16.87 2.17 -0.68
N ALA A 141 16.79 1.02 0.00
CA ALA A 141 16.40 -0.25 -0.63
C ALA A 141 14.99 -0.17 -1.24
N TYR A 142 14.07 0.52 -0.55
CA TYR A 142 12.72 0.73 -1.07
C TYR A 142 12.66 1.60 -2.31
N VAL A 143 13.34 2.75 -2.31
CA VAL A 143 13.36 3.64 -3.47
C VAL A 143 14.06 2.99 -4.65
N GLY A 144 15.17 2.29 -4.42
CA GLY A 144 15.89 1.56 -5.46
C GLY A 144 15.00 0.56 -6.19
N LEU A 145 14.23 -0.20 -5.43
CA LEU A 145 13.25 -1.13 -5.98
C LEU A 145 12.13 -0.44 -6.77
N MET A 146 11.55 0.63 -6.22
CA MET A 146 10.45 1.34 -6.87
C MET A 146 10.87 1.96 -8.21
N LEU A 147 12.15 2.32 -8.34
CA LEU A 147 12.73 2.88 -9.56
C LEU A 147 13.20 1.80 -10.54
N GLY A 148 12.95 0.51 -10.27
CA GLY A 148 13.38 -0.58 -11.13
C GLY A 148 14.91 -0.64 -11.30
N ARG A 149 15.67 -0.13 -10.32
CA ARG A 149 17.14 -0.18 -10.31
C ARG A 149 17.58 -1.58 -9.89
N GLU A 150 17.15 -2.57 -10.66
CA GLU A 150 17.49 -3.97 -10.48
C GLU A 150 18.84 -4.28 -11.11
N ASP A 151 19.90 -3.70 -10.57
CA ASP A 151 21.20 -4.33 -10.74
C ASP A 151 21.31 -5.42 -9.68
N HIS A 152 20.79 -6.61 -9.99
CA HIS A 152 20.97 -7.85 -9.21
C HIS A 152 22.46 -8.24 -9.01
N HIS A 153 23.39 -7.47 -9.60
CA HIS A 153 24.83 -7.61 -9.46
C HIS A 153 25.55 -6.34 -8.98
N ALA A 154 24.88 -5.19 -8.81
CA ALA A 154 25.53 -3.98 -8.29
C ALA A 154 25.56 -4.00 -6.77
N VAL A 155 26.53 -4.77 -6.30
CA VAL A 155 27.24 -4.63 -5.04
C VAL A 155 26.35 -4.76 -3.80
N GLN A 156 26.61 -5.87 -3.10
CA GLN A 156 26.70 -5.98 -1.64
C GLN A 156 27.61 -4.89 -1.03
N SER A 157 27.45 -3.64 -1.46
CA SER A 157 28.10 -2.47 -0.93
C SER A 157 27.50 -2.39 0.44
N THR A 158 28.30 -2.77 1.42
CA THR A 158 27.92 -2.77 2.82
C THR A 158 27.57 -1.31 3.11
N SER A 159 26.28 -0.97 3.01
CA SER A 159 25.84 0.40 3.20
C SER A 159 26.42 0.85 4.53
N PRO A 160 27.11 2.01 4.60
CA PRO A 160 27.69 2.47 5.85
C PRO A 160 26.61 2.56 6.94
N HIS A 161 25.36 2.81 6.53
CA HIS A 161 24.20 2.78 7.40
C HIS A 161 23.82 1.38 7.90
N PHE A 162 23.99 0.31 7.11
CA PHE A 162 23.79 -1.06 7.60
C PHE A 162 24.79 -1.40 8.70
N SER A 163 26.09 -1.20 8.44
CA SER A 163 27.14 -1.44 9.43
C SER A 163 26.90 -0.63 10.71
N LYS A 164 26.52 0.64 10.57
CA LYS A 164 26.32 1.52 11.71
C LYS A 164 25.05 1.19 12.51
N ALA A 165 23.95 0.88 11.82
CA ALA A 165 22.72 0.42 12.48
C ALA A 165 22.95 -0.88 13.25
N LEU A 166 23.67 -1.84 12.66
CA LEU A 166 23.98 -3.11 13.30
C LEU A 166 24.94 -2.96 14.48
N GLN A 167 25.95 -2.10 14.37
CA GLN A 167 26.86 -1.77 15.47
C GLN A 167 26.06 -1.22 16.67
N LEU A 168 25.27 -0.17 16.45
CA LEU A 168 24.50 0.48 17.50
C LEU A 168 23.42 -0.45 18.09
N LEU A 169 22.84 -1.34 17.28
CA LEU A 169 21.92 -2.36 17.76
C LEU A 169 22.64 -3.34 18.70
N ARG A 170 23.82 -3.85 18.32
CA ARG A 170 24.60 -4.76 19.17
C ARG A 170 24.96 -4.11 20.50
N GLU A 171 25.41 -2.85 20.48
CA GLU A 171 25.70 -2.08 21.70
C GLU A 171 24.48 -2.00 22.64
N ARG A 172 23.25 -1.89 22.10
CA ARG A 172 22.01 -1.93 22.90
C ARG A 172 21.74 -3.31 23.47
N LEU A 173 21.91 -4.35 22.67
CA LEU A 173 21.64 -5.74 23.07
C LEU A 173 22.65 -6.24 24.12
N ASP A 174 23.88 -5.74 24.06
CA ASP A 174 24.95 -6.03 25.03
C ASP A 174 24.89 -5.14 26.28
N SER A 175 24.03 -4.11 26.29
CA SER A 175 23.82 -3.24 27.45
C SER A 175 23.34 -4.01 28.68
N THR A 176 23.63 -3.51 29.87
CA THR A 176 23.02 -4.02 31.12
C THR A 176 21.60 -3.50 31.34
N ASP A 177 21.17 -2.50 30.56
CA ASP A 177 19.82 -1.96 30.58
C ASP A 177 18.86 -2.87 29.79
N GLU A 178 18.14 -3.73 30.52
CA GLU A 178 17.15 -4.65 29.95
C GLU A 178 15.97 -3.93 29.26
N ASP A 179 15.59 -2.75 29.75
CA ASP A 179 14.50 -1.97 29.16
C ASP A 179 14.92 -1.41 27.79
N LEU A 180 16.18 -1.00 27.64
CA LEU A 180 16.75 -0.54 26.36
C LEU A 180 16.74 -1.65 25.30
N LYS A 181 17.01 -2.90 25.68
CA LYS A 181 17.02 -4.05 24.75
C LYS A 181 15.67 -4.27 24.10
N VAL A 182 14.58 -4.01 24.81
CA VAL A 182 13.21 -4.20 24.31
C VAL A 182 12.47 -2.90 24.03
N ALA A 183 13.16 -1.76 24.10
CA ALA A 183 12.58 -0.45 23.85
C ALA A 183 12.01 -0.34 22.43
N ASN A 184 10.97 0.49 22.28
CA ASN A 184 10.33 0.75 20.98
C ASN A 184 11.33 1.13 19.87
N PRO A 185 12.33 2.02 20.09
CA PRO A 185 13.31 2.35 19.05
C PRO A 185 14.18 1.15 18.64
N THR A 186 14.58 0.30 19.59
CA THR A 186 15.34 -0.94 19.31
C THR A 186 14.52 -1.90 18.46
N ILE A 187 13.24 -2.08 18.80
CA ILE A 187 12.29 -2.88 18.01
C ILE A 187 12.18 -2.32 16.57
N MET A 188 12.04 -1.00 16.43
CA MET A 188 11.92 -0.36 15.12
C MET A 188 13.19 -0.54 14.26
N VAL A 189 14.38 -0.55 14.86
CA VAL A 189 15.63 -0.86 14.15
C VAL A 189 15.60 -2.30 13.62
N VAL A 190 15.17 -3.28 14.43
CA VAL A 190 15.06 -4.67 13.97
C VAL A 190 14.04 -4.83 12.83
N ILE A 191 12.89 -4.14 12.91
CA ILE A 191 11.90 -4.10 11.83
C ILE A 191 12.52 -3.53 10.55
N ALA A 192 13.27 -2.43 10.64
CA ALA A 192 13.90 -1.81 9.48
C ALA A 192 14.98 -2.72 8.84
N LEU A 193 15.75 -3.47 9.65
CA LEU A 193 16.69 -4.48 9.15
C LEU A 193 15.98 -5.66 8.48
N ALA A 194 14.90 -6.16 9.07
CA ALA A 194 14.06 -7.20 8.47
C ALA A 194 13.46 -6.75 7.13
N LEU A 195 12.96 -5.51 7.07
CA LEU A 195 12.45 -4.92 5.84
C LEU A 195 13.55 -4.77 4.80
N HIS A 196 14.73 -4.27 5.17
CA HIS A 196 15.86 -4.18 4.25
C HIS A 196 16.22 -5.54 3.64
N ALA A 197 16.43 -6.56 4.48
CA ALA A 197 16.75 -7.93 4.05
C ALA A 197 15.69 -8.47 3.09
N ARG A 198 14.41 -8.28 3.41
CA ARG A 198 13.29 -8.66 2.55
C ARG A 198 13.31 -7.92 1.20
N MET A 199 13.61 -6.62 1.19
CA MET A 199 13.63 -5.80 -0.02
C MET A 199 14.78 -6.16 -0.96
N ILE A 200 15.91 -6.65 -0.45
CA ILE A 200 17.01 -7.17 -1.27
C ILE A 200 16.87 -8.65 -1.62
N GLY A 201 15.78 -9.31 -1.20
CA GLY A 201 15.53 -10.73 -1.46
C GLY A 201 16.26 -11.71 -0.54
N ASP A 202 16.93 -11.24 0.51
CA ASP A 202 17.53 -12.09 1.54
C ASP A 202 16.47 -12.50 2.58
N PHE A 203 15.61 -13.43 2.16
CA PHE A 203 14.49 -13.90 2.98
C PHE A 203 14.95 -14.68 4.23
N ASP A 204 16.13 -15.31 4.19
CA ASP A 204 16.69 -16.01 5.34
C ASP A 204 17.09 -15.01 6.43
N SER A 205 17.84 -13.95 6.10
CA SER A 205 18.16 -12.90 7.07
C SER A 205 16.91 -12.18 7.56
N ALA A 206 15.94 -11.91 6.68
CA ALA A 206 14.67 -11.32 7.06
C ALA A 206 13.94 -12.17 8.11
N LYS A 207 13.90 -13.49 7.91
CA LYS A 207 13.30 -14.44 8.85
C LYS A 207 14.01 -14.44 10.21
N HIS A 208 15.35 -14.45 10.23
CA HIS A 208 16.10 -14.38 11.49
C HIS A 208 15.83 -13.07 12.26
N HIS A 209 15.74 -11.94 11.56
CA HIS A 209 15.36 -10.67 12.19
C HIS A 209 13.93 -10.72 12.76
N MET A 210 12.99 -11.35 12.07
CA MET A 210 11.61 -11.53 12.55
C MET A 210 11.52 -12.47 13.77
N GLU A 211 12.33 -13.53 13.82
CA GLU A 211 12.43 -14.42 14.99
C GLU A 211 13.02 -13.70 16.20
N GLY A 212 14.07 -12.90 16.01
CA GLY A 212 14.63 -12.04 17.05
C GLY A 212 13.62 -11.00 17.55
N LEU A 213 12.88 -10.37 16.64
CA LEU A 213 11.80 -9.45 16.97
C LEU A 213 10.70 -10.14 17.82
N ARG A 214 10.32 -11.37 17.49
CA ARG A 214 9.38 -12.15 18.29
C ARG A 214 9.91 -12.38 19.70
N MET A 215 11.19 -12.72 19.84
CA MET A 215 11.81 -12.87 21.16
C MET A 215 11.71 -11.58 21.99
N MET A 216 12.03 -10.43 21.40
CA MET A 216 11.93 -9.12 22.08
C MET A 216 10.49 -8.81 22.51
N ILE A 217 9.49 -9.13 21.67
CA ILE A 217 8.08 -8.91 21.99
C ILE A 217 7.61 -9.85 23.10
N ASN A 218 8.05 -11.11 23.09
CA ASN A 218 7.75 -12.07 24.16
C ASN A 218 8.32 -11.62 25.51
N LEU A 219 9.53 -11.04 25.52
CA LEU A 219 10.12 -10.45 26.73
C LEU A 219 9.28 -9.29 27.29
N ARG A 220 8.49 -8.62 26.44
CA ARG A 220 7.53 -7.57 26.86
C ARG A 220 6.17 -8.10 27.30
N GLY A 221 5.99 -9.42 27.39
CA GLY A 221 4.71 -10.05 27.72
C GLY A 221 3.86 -10.43 26.51
N GLY A 222 4.43 -10.43 25.30
CA GLY A 222 3.79 -10.93 24.09
C GLY A 222 3.14 -9.86 23.22
N ILE A 223 2.62 -10.28 22.06
CA ILE A 223 2.14 -9.38 21.00
C ILE A 223 0.99 -8.46 21.44
N THR A 224 0.16 -8.89 22.39
CA THR A 224 -0.94 -8.10 22.96
C THR A 224 -0.48 -6.78 23.58
N THR A 225 0.75 -6.72 24.10
CA THR A 225 1.34 -5.50 24.67
C THR A 225 1.74 -4.47 23.62
N VAL A 226 1.84 -4.87 22.35
CA VAL A 226 2.28 -4.05 21.23
C VAL A 226 1.12 -3.64 20.33
N ILE A 227 0.05 -4.45 20.23
CA ILE A 227 -1.12 -4.19 19.36
C ILE A 227 -1.77 -2.83 19.63
N HIS A 228 -1.79 -2.37 20.89
CA HIS A 228 -2.35 -1.06 21.23
C HIS A 228 -1.52 0.13 20.68
N LYS A 229 -0.25 -0.11 20.31
CA LYS A 229 0.61 0.85 19.62
C LYS A 229 0.41 0.66 18.12
N MET A 230 -0.72 1.15 17.60
CA MET A 230 -1.25 0.82 16.28
C MET A 230 -0.22 0.87 15.15
N ARG A 231 0.65 1.88 15.16
CA ARG A 231 1.66 2.05 14.12
C ARG A 231 2.80 1.07 14.20
N LEU A 232 3.33 0.85 15.40
CA LEU A 232 4.34 -0.17 15.63
C LEU A 232 3.79 -1.55 15.24
N ALA A 233 2.53 -1.84 15.63
CA ALA A 233 1.85 -3.06 15.27
C ALA A 233 1.68 -3.22 13.74
N MET A 234 1.27 -2.17 13.02
CA MET A 234 1.17 -2.24 11.56
C MET A 234 2.51 -2.47 10.87
N GLU A 235 3.61 -1.88 11.36
CA GLU A 235 4.94 -2.13 10.78
C GLU A 235 5.40 -3.58 11.01
N ILE A 236 5.13 -4.14 12.19
CA ILE A 236 5.34 -5.57 12.46
C ILE A 236 4.54 -6.43 11.48
N PHE A 237 3.23 -6.14 11.33
CA PHE A 237 2.35 -6.91 10.46
C PHE A 237 2.76 -6.79 8.99
N ARG A 238 3.09 -5.59 8.51
CA ARG A 238 3.57 -5.37 7.13
C ARG A 238 4.83 -6.17 6.83
N CYS A 239 5.76 -6.21 7.78
CA CYS A 239 7.00 -6.96 7.61
C CYS A 239 6.74 -8.46 7.61
N ASP A 240 6.04 -8.97 8.63
CA ASP A 240 5.77 -10.40 8.85
C ASP A 240 4.88 -11.02 7.75
N ILE A 241 3.74 -10.38 7.46
CA ILE A 241 2.82 -10.83 6.41
C ILE A 241 3.49 -10.71 5.04
N GLY A 242 4.18 -9.61 4.77
CA GLY A 242 4.85 -9.44 3.48
C GLY A 242 5.96 -10.47 3.26
N LEU A 243 6.73 -10.83 4.30
CA LEU A 243 7.71 -11.91 4.23
C LEU A 243 7.05 -13.25 3.94
N ALA A 244 5.94 -13.58 4.60
CA ALA A 244 5.18 -14.81 4.36
C ALA A 244 4.61 -14.88 2.93
N ILE A 245 4.13 -13.76 2.38
CA ILE A 245 3.63 -13.69 1.01
C ILE A 245 4.76 -13.88 -0.02
N GLU A 246 5.89 -13.20 0.17
CA GLU A 246 6.99 -13.20 -0.81
C GLU A 246 7.77 -14.53 -0.79
N SER A 247 8.02 -15.10 0.40
CA SER A 247 8.77 -16.36 0.57
C SER A 247 7.92 -17.64 0.54
N GLY A 248 6.60 -17.53 0.70
CA GLY A 248 5.71 -18.67 0.92
C GLY A 248 5.82 -19.31 2.31
N SER A 249 6.58 -18.72 3.23
CA SER A 249 6.70 -19.21 4.60
C SER A 249 5.44 -18.91 5.44
N LYS A 250 5.33 -19.54 6.60
CA LYS A 250 4.32 -19.13 7.61
C LYS A 250 4.78 -17.85 8.33
N PRO A 251 3.85 -16.96 8.70
CA PRO A 251 4.15 -15.82 9.57
C PRO A 251 4.71 -16.24 10.92
N VAL A 252 5.49 -15.35 11.54
CA VAL A 252 6.14 -15.58 12.83
C VAL A 252 5.18 -15.28 14.00
N PHE A 253 4.22 -14.36 13.82
CA PHE A 253 3.20 -14.04 14.82
C PHE A 253 1.86 -14.74 14.54
N PHE A 254 1.04 -14.86 15.60
CA PHE A 254 -0.32 -15.44 15.59
C PHE A 254 -0.40 -16.81 14.89
N SER A 255 -0.18 -17.89 15.66
CA SER A 255 -0.31 -19.26 15.16
C SER A 255 -1.32 -20.04 15.99
N ASN A 256 -2.23 -20.73 15.31
CA ASN A 256 -3.20 -21.63 15.94
C ASN A 256 -2.54 -22.84 16.65
N THR A 257 -1.27 -23.12 16.38
CA THR A 257 -0.52 -24.20 17.05
C THR A 257 -0.02 -23.82 18.44
N SER A 258 -0.05 -22.54 18.81
CA SER A 258 0.35 -22.06 20.13
C SER A 258 -0.87 -21.50 20.87
N PRO A 259 -1.29 -22.12 22.00
CA PRO A 259 -2.39 -21.60 22.82
C PRO A 259 -2.15 -20.18 23.35
N ARG A 260 -0.90 -19.71 23.34
CA ARG A 260 -0.49 -18.40 23.85
C ARG A 260 -0.73 -17.26 22.86
N GLU A 261 -0.91 -17.54 21.57
CA GLU A 261 -1.08 -16.53 20.52
C GLU A 261 -2.15 -16.94 19.50
N PRO A 262 -3.43 -17.06 19.92
CA PRO A 262 -4.51 -17.37 18.99
C PRO A 262 -4.72 -16.24 17.98
N PHE A 263 -5.37 -16.57 16.86
CA PHE A 263 -5.79 -15.54 15.91
C PHE A 263 -6.71 -14.52 16.58
N LEU A 264 -6.46 -13.23 16.33
CA LEU A 264 -7.33 -12.16 16.83
C LEU A 264 -8.77 -12.36 16.32
N PRO A 265 -9.79 -12.18 17.16
CA PRO A 265 -11.17 -12.32 16.74
C PRO A 265 -11.51 -11.29 15.65
N PHE A 266 -12.47 -11.63 14.80
CA PHE A 266 -13.02 -10.64 13.88
C PHE A 266 -13.74 -9.54 14.69
N PRO A 267 -13.47 -8.26 14.42
CA PRO A 267 -14.17 -7.16 15.06
C PRO A 267 -15.67 -7.28 14.94
N ASP A 268 -16.42 -6.82 15.94
CA ASP A 268 -17.89 -6.94 16.00
C ASP A 268 -18.61 -6.44 14.74
N ARG A 269 -18.02 -5.43 14.07
CA ARG A 269 -18.56 -4.85 12.83
C ARG A 269 -18.40 -5.77 11.61
N MET A 270 -17.47 -6.72 11.68
CA MET A 270 -17.28 -7.81 10.71
C MET A 270 -17.97 -9.11 11.15
N SER A 271 -18.21 -9.31 12.45
CA SER A 271 -18.82 -10.54 12.99
C SER A 271 -20.34 -10.52 12.99
N ARG A 272 -20.96 -9.36 13.26
CA ARG A 272 -22.42 -9.25 13.36
C ARG A 272 -23.11 -9.47 12.02
N SER A 273 -24.18 -10.28 12.04
CA SER A 273 -25.13 -10.37 10.93
C SER A 273 -25.65 -8.97 10.63
N MET A 274 -25.53 -8.54 9.38
CA MET A 274 -26.18 -7.32 8.94
C MET A 274 -27.70 -7.54 9.06
N PRO A 275 -28.48 -6.56 9.53
CA PRO A 275 -29.92 -6.59 9.31
C PRO A 275 -30.14 -6.85 7.83
N LYS A 276 -31.09 -7.73 7.47
CA LYS A 276 -31.54 -7.88 6.07
C LYS A 276 -32.01 -6.51 5.60
N SER A 277 -31.10 -5.74 5.03
CA SER A 277 -31.37 -4.39 4.57
C SER A 277 -32.21 -4.54 3.31
N ALA A 278 -33.50 -4.27 3.43
CA ALA A 278 -34.41 -4.12 2.31
C ALA A 278 -34.00 -2.98 1.33
N ASP A 279 -32.99 -2.17 1.69
CA ASP A 279 -32.65 -0.92 1.01
C ASP A 279 -31.34 -0.93 0.21
N MET A 280 -30.80 -2.10 -0.15
CA MET A 280 -29.81 -2.16 -1.23
C MET A 280 -30.40 -3.02 -2.34
N PRO A 281 -30.93 -2.41 -3.41
CA PRO A 281 -31.17 -3.16 -4.62
C PRO A 281 -29.79 -3.56 -5.16
N SER A 282 -29.37 -4.80 -4.90
CA SER A 282 -28.35 -5.40 -5.75
C SER A 282 -29.02 -5.54 -7.11
N PHE A 283 -28.63 -4.70 -8.08
CA PHE A 283 -29.07 -4.83 -9.47
C PHE A 283 -28.69 -6.19 -10.06
N TRP A 284 -27.80 -6.92 -9.38
CA TRP A 284 -27.36 -8.24 -9.76
C TRP A 284 -27.71 -9.31 -8.73
N PRO A 285 -28.54 -10.31 -9.08
CA PRO A 285 -28.86 -11.43 -8.19
C PRO A 285 -27.71 -12.42 -8.19
N TYR A 286 -26.74 -12.24 -7.28
CA TYR A 286 -25.66 -13.19 -7.07
C TYR A 286 -25.96 -14.15 -5.92
N SER A 287 -25.71 -15.44 -6.16
CA SER A 287 -25.87 -16.50 -5.17
C SER A 287 -24.50 -16.94 -4.65
N GLU A 288 -24.23 -16.74 -3.36
CA GLU A 288 -23.02 -17.21 -2.68
C GLU A 288 -23.02 -18.74 -2.41
N GLN A 289 -23.64 -19.53 -3.29
CA GLN A 289 -23.75 -20.99 -3.17
C GLN A 289 -22.38 -21.66 -3.09
N PHE A 290 -21.35 -21.12 -3.74
CA PHE A 290 -20.00 -21.65 -3.62
C PHE A 290 -19.48 -21.67 -2.16
N LEU A 291 -20.00 -20.81 -1.27
CA LEU A 291 -19.62 -20.81 0.15
C LEU A 291 -20.06 -22.08 0.90
N SER A 292 -21.01 -22.86 0.38
CA SER A 292 -21.42 -24.14 0.99
C SER A 292 -20.57 -25.33 0.56
N VAL A 293 -19.73 -25.18 -0.47
CA VAL A 293 -18.89 -26.28 -1.00
C VAL A 293 -17.41 -26.11 -0.66
N ILE A 294 -17.02 -24.99 -0.08
CA ILE A 294 -15.64 -24.70 0.35
C ILE A 294 -15.47 -24.97 1.84
N ASN A 295 -14.21 -25.01 2.27
CA ASN A 295 -13.84 -25.13 3.68
C ASN A 295 -14.48 -24.01 4.53
N GLU A 296 -15.03 -24.40 5.69
CA GLU A 296 -15.77 -23.50 6.57
C GLU A 296 -14.94 -22.29 7.05
N GLU A 297 -13.65 -22.48 7.33
CA GLU A 297 -12.76 -21.40 7.77
C GLU A 297 -12.56 -20.36 6.66
N ILE A 298 -12.41 -20.78 5.40
CA ILE A 298 -12.35 -19.84 4.27
C ILE A 298 -13.68 -19.11 4.12
N ALA A 299 -14.80 -19.82 4.23
CA ALA A 299 -16.13 -19.21 4.13
C ALA A 299 -16.36 -18.16 5.23
N ILE A 300 -15.85 -18.39 6.44
CA ILE A 300 -15.88 -17.41 7.54
C ILE A 300 -15.04 -16.17 7.18
N VAL A 301 -13.80 -16.36 6.71
CA VAL A 301 -12.92 -15.26 6.31
C VAL A 301 -13.50 -14.46 5.13
N TRP A 302 -14.07 -15.14 4.13
CA TRP A 302 -14.75 -14.51 3.00
C TRP A 302 -15.86 -13.57 3.48
N ARG A 303 -16.75 -14.05 4.35
CA ARG A 303 -17.87 -13.24 4.89
C ARG A 303 -17.34 -12.07 5.72
N ALA A 304 -16.28 -12.25 6.51
CA ALA A 304 -15.68 -11.19 7.29
C ALA A 304 -15.09 -10.10 6.38
N MET A 305 -14.34 -10.48 5.34
CA MET A 305 -13.75 -9.55 4.39
C MET A 305 -14.81 -8.83 3.56
N LYS A 306 -15.86 -9.53 3.11
CA LYS A 306 -17.00 -8.91 2.42
C LYS A 306 -17.66 -7.84 3.28
N ARG A 307 -17.89 -8.13 4.57
CA ARG A 307 -18.44 -7.16 5.52
C ARG A 307 -17.49 -5.98 5.73
N PHE A 308 -16.19 -6.20 5.80
CA PHE A 308 -15.20 -5.13 5.84
C PHE A 308 -15.36 -4.20 4.62
N CYS A 309 -15.36 -4.75 3.40
CA CYS A 309 -15.56 -3.99 2.17
C CYS A 309 -16.87 -3.18 2.20
N LEU A 310 -17.98 -3.80 2.61
CA LEU A 310 -19.27 -3.11 2.75
C LEU A 310 -19.21 -1.94 3.73
N GLN A 311 -18.50 -2.08 4.86
CA GLN A 311 -18.33 -0.98 5.82
C GLN A 311 -17.51 0.16 5.22
N ILE A 312 -16.43 -0.14 4.50
CA ILE A 312 -15.60 0.86 3.81
C ILE A 312 -16.41 1.57 2.72
N SER A 313 -17.12 0.84 1.87
CA SER A 313 -17.96 1.43 0.82
C SER A 313 -19.10 2.26 1.39
N ARG A 314 -19.69 1.85 2.53
CA ARG A 314 -20.71 2.64 3.23
C ARG A 314 -20.12 3.89 3.89
N ALA A 315 -18.94 3.80 4.47
CA ALA A 315 -18.19 4.93 5.00
C ALA A 315 -17.89 5.96 3.90
N ALA A 316 -17.42 5.51 2.73
CA ALA A 316 -17.19 6.33 1.54
C ALA A 316 -18.46 7.09 1.12
N ARG A 317 -19.56 6.36 0.90
CA ARG A 317 -20.84 6.93 0.46
C ARG A 317 -21.44 7.91 1.46
N THR A 318 -21.34 7.61 2.75
CA THR A 318 -21.88 8.47 3.82
C THR A 318 -20.92 9.58 4.25
N LYS A 319 -19.71 9.65 3.66
CA LYS A 319 -18.63 10.57 4.03
C LYS A 319 -18.30 10.50 5.53
N ARG A 320 -18.48 9.32 6.14
CA ARG A 320 -18.14 9.07 7.55
C ARG A 320 -16.82 8.31 7.60
N LYS A 321 -15.99 8.64 8.58
CA LYS A 321 -14.72 7.95 8.78
C LYS A 321 -14.81 6.92 9.90
N LEU A 322 -14.22 5.76 9.67
CA LEU A 322 -14.00 4.69 10.64
C LEU A 322 -12.68 4.93 11.39
N SER A 323 -12.55 4.34 12.57
CA SER A 323 -11.28 4.33 13.31
C SER A 323 -10.23 3.55 12.53
N GLU A 324 -8.98 4.02 12.53
CA GLU A 324 -7.83 3.29 11.97
C GLU A 324 -7.63 1.90 12.64
N GLU A 325 -8.13 1.72 13.86
CA GLU A 325 -8.07 0.44 14.58
C GLU A 325 -8.76 -0.70 13.80
N ILE A 326 -9.81 -0.37 13.03
CA ILE A 326 -10.52 -1.38 12.23
C ILE A 326 -9.60 -1.99 11.17
N LEU A 327 -8.65 -1.21 10.63
CA LEU A 327 -7.70 -1.66 9.62
C LEU A 327 -6.67 -2.60 10.26
N LEU A 328 -6.13 -2.22 11.41
CA LEU A 328 -5.18 -3.03 12.17
C LEU A 328 -5.80 -4.39 12.56
N GLN A 329 -7.01 -4.36 13.13
CA GLN A 329 -7.73 -5.58 13.54
C GLN A 329 -8.13 -6.43 12.35
N ALA A 330 -8.60 -5.84 11.24
CA ALA A 330 -8.90 -6.56 10.01
C ALA A 330 -7.65 -7.23 9.42
N THR A 331 -6.54 -6.48 9.32
CA THR A 331 -5.24 -7.00 8.87
C THR A 331 -4.86 -8.23 9.68
N ALA A 332 -4.88 -8.11 11.00
CA ALA A 332 -4.42 -9.18 11.87
C ALA A 332 -5.36 -10.39 11.89
N SER A 333 -6.67 -10.18 11.87
CA SER A 333 -7.66 -11.26 11.89
C SER A 333 -7.79 -11.99 10.54
N ILE A 334 -7.67 -11.29 9.41
CA ILE A 334 -7.88 -11.87 8.09
C ILE A 334 -6.57 -12.45 7.54
N MET A 335 -5.50 -11.64 7.48
CA MET A 335 -4.27 -12.05 6.79
C MET A 335 -3.59 -13.22 7.48
N TYR A 336 -3.44 -13.20 8.81
CA TYR A 336 -2.79 -14.29 9.53
C TYR A 336 -3.56 -15.61 9.40
N ARG A 337 -4.89 -15.58 9.41
CA ARG A 337 -5.71 -16.78 9.16
C ARG A 337 -5.47 -17.33 7.75
N LEU A 338 -5.56 -16.48 6.73
CA LEU A 338 -5.35 -16.88 5.32
C LEU A 338 -3.95 -17.46 5.07
N LEU A 339 -2.92 -16.90 5.71
CA LEU A 339 -1.53 -17.35 5.55
C LEU A 339 -1.22 -18.65 6.28
N HIS A 340 -2.03 -19.04 7.28
CA HIS A 340 -1.89 -20.31 7.97
C HIS A 340 -2.72 -21.44 7.34
N MET A 341 -3.68 -21.11 6.47
CA MET A 341 -4.46 -22.08 5.72
C MET A 341 -3.65 -22.66 4.54
N SER A 342 -3.78 -23.97 4.33
CA SER A 342 -3.19 -24.69 3.19
C SER A 342 -4.20 -25.68 2.63
N PHE A 343 -4.33 -25.70 1.31
CA PHE A 343 -5.25 -26.57 0.58
C PHE A 343 -4.50 -27.26 -0.57
N ALA A 344 -5.09 -28.31 -1.13
CA ALA A 344 -4.52 -29.00 -2.28
C ALA A 344 -4.40 -28.04 -3.48
N SER A 345 -3.27 -28.08 -4.19
CA SER A 345 -3.07 -27.29 -5.40
C SER A 345 -4.17 -27.59 -6.42
N GLY A 346 -4.67 -26.56 -7.10
CA GLY A 346 -5.78 -26.69 -8.06
C GLY A 346 -7.17 -26.83 -7.44
N SER A 347 -7.29 -26.85 -6.10
CA SER A 347 -8.61 -26.83 -5.46
C SER A 347 -9.25 -25.44 -5.49
N LEU A 348 -10.59 -25.41 -5.45
CA LEU A 348 -11.35 -24.17 -5.30
C LEU A 348 -10.98 -23.41 -4.02
N ASP A 349 -10.77 -24.14 -2.92
CA ASP A 349 -10.30 -23.61 -1.65
C ASP A 349 -8.96 -22.88 -1.81
N ALA A 350 -8.01 -23.48 -2.52
CA ALA A 350 -6.71 -22.88 -2.78
C ALA A 350 -6.85 -21.59 -3.61
N ALA A 351 -7.64 -21.60 -4.68
CA ALA A 351 -7.86 -20.43 -5.52
C ALA A 351 -8.52 -19.27 -4.76
N ILE A 352 -9.59 -19.54 -4.00
CA ILE A 352 -10.26 -18.51 -3.19
C ILE A 352 -9.34 -17.98 -2.10
N ARG A 353 -8.59 -18.85 -1.41
CA ARG A 353 -7.62 -18.43 -0.39
C ARG A 353 -6.56 -17.50 -0.98
N LEU A 354 -5.97 -17.87 -2.12
CA LEU A 354 -4.94 -17.08 -2.81
C LEU A 354 -5.51 -15.74 -3.32
N GLY A 355 -6.70 -15.76 -3.90
CA GLY A 355 -7.42 -14.54 -4.30
C GLY A 355 -7.69 -13.62 -3.10
N LEU A 356 -8.12 -14.16 -1.96
CA LEU A 356 -8.31 -13.39 -0.73
C LEU A 356 -6.99 -12.83 -0.18
N VAL A 357 -5.88 -13.57 -0.22
CA VAL A 357 -4.55 -13.07 0.18
C VAL A 357 -4.15 -11.90 -0.72
N ALA A 358 -4.25 -12.07 -2.05
CA ALA A 358 -3.92 -11.05 -3.03
C ALA A 358 -4.77 -9.78 -2.82
N PHE A 359 -6.09 -9.93 -2.79
CA PHE A 359 -7.04 -8.83 -2.59
C PHE A 359 -6.82 -8.10 -1.27
N SER A 360 -6.72 -8.85 -0.16
CA SER A 360 -6.58 -8.28 1.17
C SER A 360 -5.23 -7.59 1.36
N SER A 361 -4.16 -8.11 0.74
CA SER A 361 -2.83 -7.50 0.82
C SER A 361 -2.79 -6.09 0.24
N GLN A 362 -3.49 -5.85 -0.88
CA GLN A 362 -3.58 -4.53 -1.52
C GLN A 362 -4.27 -3.50 -0.61
N ILE A 363 -5.29 -3.93 0.13
CA ILE A 363 -6.05 -3.06 1.04
C ILE A 363 -5.27 -2.80 2.34
N PHE A 364 -4.70 -3.84 2.93
CA PHE A 364 -4.19 -3.81 4.30
C PHE A 364 -2.72 -3.42 4.38
N LEU A 365 -1.89 -3.92 3.47
CA LEU A 365 -0.45 -3.68 3.54
C LEU A 365 -0.10 -2.33 2.91
N GLN A 366 -0.86 -1.91 1.88
CA GLN A 366 -0.62 -0.66 1.14
C GLN A 366 0.85 -0.54 0.71
N LEU A 367 1.45 -1.70 0.40
CA LEU A 367 2.78 -1.77 -0.19
C LEU A 367 2.63 -1.25 -1.62
N PRO A 368 3.47 -0.32 -2.09
CA PRO A 368 3.43 0.04 -3.49
C PRO A 368 3.78 -1.18 -4.33
N ASP A 369 3.37 -1.11 -5.58
CA ASP A 369 3.33 -2.26 -6.46
C ASP A 369 4.74 -2.74 -6.83
N VAL A 370 5.27 -3.66 -6.04
CA VAL A 370 6.47 -4.40 -6.37
C VAL A 370 6.03 -5.67 -7.05
N GLY A 371 5.78 -5.56 -8.35
CA GLY A 371 5.49 -6.72 -9.18
C GLY A 371 6.56 -7.81 -9.05
N VAL A 372 7.84 -7.42 -8.99
CA VAL A 372 8.97 -8.35 -9.23
C VAL A 372 9.15 -9.43 -8.15
N ARG A 373 8.61 -9.25 -6.94
CA ARG A 373 8.87 -10.18 -5.80
C ARG A 373 7.70 -11.07 -5.38
N ARG A 374 6.61 -11.09 -6.15
CA ARG A 374 5.46 -11.98 -5.90
C ARG A 374 5.49 -13.23 -6.80
N THR A 375 6.66 -13.65 -7.27
CA THR A 375 6.80 -14.74 -8.25
C THR A 375 6.23 -16.06 -7.76
N SER A 376 6.50 -16.43 -6.51
CA SER A 376 5.94 -17.63 -5.86
C SER A 376 4.41 -17.59 -5.82
N LEU A 377 3.84 -16.50 -5.30
CA LEU A 377 2.40 -16.27 -5.26
C LEU A 377 1.77 -16.30 -6.65
N SER A 378 2.42 -15.65 -7.63
CA SER A 378 1.97 -15.59 -9.02
C SER A 378 1.89 -16.98 -9.64
N THR A 379 2.96 -17.77 -9.54
CA THR A 379 2.99 -19.13 -10.10
C THR A 379 1.93 -20.01 -9.46
N THR A 380 1.87 -20.06 -8.12
CA THR A 380 0.88 -20.90 -7.42
C THR A 380 -0.56 -20.45 -7.69
N TYR A 381 -0.80 -19.14 -7.82
CA TYR A 381 -2.14 -18.64 -8.10
C TYR A 381 -2.56 -18.95 -9.54
N GLN A 382 -1.66 -18.77 -10.51
CA GLN A 382 -1.91 -19.16 -11.90
C GLN A 382 -2.20 -20.66 -12.03
N GLU A 383 -1.40 -21.51 -11.40
CA GLU A 383 -1.62 -22.97 -11.38
C GLU A 383 -2.99 -23.34 -10.81
N CYS A 384 -3.41 -22.66 -9.73
CA CYS A 384 -4.73 -22.89 -9.14
C CYS A 384 -5.86 -22.44 -10.06
N LEU A 385 -5.70 -21.35 -10.80
CA LEU A 385 -6.72 -20.88 -11.72
C LEU A 385 -6.87 -21.83 -12.90
N VAL A 386 -5.76 -22.19 -13.57
CA VAL A 386 -5.78 -23.08 -14.76
C VAL A 386 -6.39 -24.45 -14.46
N GLY A 387 -6.29 -24.95 -13.22
CA GLY A 387 -6.89 -26.22 -12.82
C GLY A 387 -8.42 -26.20 -12.62
N LEU A 388 -9.09 -25.06 -12.83
CA LEU A 388 -10.48 -24.83 -12.42
C LEU A 388 -11.44 -24.52 -13.57
N ASP A 389 -11.44 -25.34 -14.63
CA ASP A 389 -12.43 -25.25 -15.73
C ASP A 389 -13.88 -25.26 -15.21
N ILE A 390 -14.13 -25.96 -14.09
CA ILE A 390 -15.44 -26.05 -13.42
C ILE A 390 -15.96 -24.68 -12.95
N LEU A 391 -15.06 -23.76 -12.57
CA LEU A 391 -15.46 -22.41 -12.14
C LEU A 391 -16.13 -21.63 -13.27
N GLU A 392 -15.64 -21.79 -14.50
CA GLU A 392 -16.14 -21.05 -15.64
C GLU A 392 -17.60 -21.43 -15.95
N GLU A 393 -17.96 -22.70 -15.73
CA GLU A 393 -19.31 -23.21 -15.92
C GLU A 393 -20.24 -22.91 -14.75
N GLN A 394 -19.80 -23.14 -13.51
CA GLN A 394 -20.68 -23.09 -12.34
C GLN A 394 -20.78 -21.70 -11.71
N TRP A 395 -19.67 -20.95 -11.66
CA TRP A 395 -19.59 -19.64 -11.00
C TRP A 395 -18.71 -18.66 -11.80
N PRO A 396 -19.09 -18.31 -13.05
CA PRO A 396 -18.29 -17.44 -13.91
C PRO A 396 -17.99 -16.07 -13.27
N GLN A 397 -18.87 -15.61 -12.39
CA GLN A 397 -18.71 -14.36 -11.64
C GLN A 397 -17.59 -14.42 -10.60
N LEU A 398 -17.47 -15.55 -9.91
CA LEU A 398 -16.39 -15.78 -8.95
C LEU A 398 -15.06 -15.89 -9.70
N LEU A 399 -15.05 -16.58 -10.84
CA LEU A 399 -13.89 -16.66 -11.71
C LEU A 399 -13.46 -15.27 -12.17
N LEU A 400 -14.41 -14.43 -12.62
CA LEU A 400 -14.11 -13.07 -13.04
C LEU A 400 -13.50 -12.23 -11.92
N TRP A 401 -14.02 -12.36 -10.69
CA TRP A 401 -13.44 -11.71 -9.51
C TRP A 401 -12.01 -12.18 -9.26
N LEU A 402 -11.76 -13.50 -9.30
CA LEU A 402 -10.43 -14.08 -9.09
C LEU A 402 -9.41 -13.62 -10.15
N LEU A 403 -9.81 -13.65 -11.42
CA LEU A 403 -8.97 -13.20 -12.54
C LEU A 403 -8.66 -11.72 -12.42
N MET A 404 -9.64 -10.87 -12.11
CA MET A 404 -9.42 -9.43 -11.95
C MET A 404 -8.51 -9.12 -10.76
N VAL A 405 -8.73 -9.78 -9.62
CA VAL A 405 -7.86 -9.63 -8.44
C VAL A 405 -6.43 -10.06 -8.77
N GLY A 406 -6.26 -11.18 -9.47
CA GLY A 406 -4.94 -11.62 -9.93
C GLY A 406 -4.28 -10.61 -10.85
N ALA A 407 -5.03 -10.08 -11.81
CA ALA A 407 -4.57 -9.07 -12.77
C ALA A 407 -4.09 -7.78 -12.09
N VAL A 408 -4.82 -7.32 -11.07
CA VAL A 408 -4.50 -6.08 -10.35
C VAL A 408 -3.37 -6.28 -9.34
N ALA A 409 -3.31 -7.43 -8.66
CA ALA A 409 -2.50 -7.57 -7.45
C ALA A 409 -1.29 -8.49 -7.56
N VAL A 410 -1.26 -9.39 -8.56
CA VAL A 410 -0.33 -10.52 -8.58
C VAL A 410 0.45 -10.62 -9.89
N PHE A 411 -0.23 -10.54 -11.03
CA PHE A 411 0.36 -10.83 -12.33
C PHE A 411 0.96 -9.57 -12.97
N ASN A 412 2.25 -9.64 -13.36
CA ASN A 412 2.91 -8.57 -14.11
C ASN A 412 3.00 -8.90 -15.60
N GLU A 413 2.99 -7.89 -16.45
CA GLU A 413 3.43 -8.06 -17.84
C GLU A 413 4.96 -8.26 -17.88
N PRO A 414 5.52 -9.19 -18.69
CA PRO A 414 4.90 -9.92 -19.81
C PRO A 414 4.31 -11.31 -19.50
N GLY A 415 4.33 -11.78 -18.24
CA GLY A 415 3.88 -13.13 -17.85
C GLY A 415 2.36 -13.37 -17.88
N SER A 416 1.56 -12.32 -18.10
CA SER A 416 0.10 -12.33 -18.07
C SER A 416 -0.57 -12.47 -19.46
N ALA A 417 0.16 -12.88 -20.51
CA ALA A 417 -0.38 -13.00 -21.86
C ALA A 417 -1.61 -13.94 -21.96
N TRP A 418 -1.67 -14.98 -21.12
CA TRP A 418 -2.79 -15.91 -21.00
C TRP A 418 -4.05 -15.29 -20.37
N LEU A 419 -3.88 -14.22 -19.57
CA LEU A 419 -4.92 -13.66 -18.72
C LEU A 419 -5.95 -12.84 -19.51
N LYS A 420 -5.49 -12.07 -20.51
CA LYS A 420 -6.37 -11.17 -21.29
C LYS A 420 -7.47 -11.93 -22.07
N PRO A 421 -7.15 -12.99 -22.84
CA PRO A 421 -8.19 -13.78 -23.53
C PRO A 421 -9.20 -14.39 -22.56
N TRP A 422 -8.73 -14.88 -21.40
CA TRP A 422 -9.61 -15.51 -20.41
C TRP A 422 -10.50 -14.50 -19.69
N LEU A 423 -9.95 -13.33 -19.33
CA LEU A 423 -10.74 -12.20 -18.82
C LEU A 423 -11.84 -11.83 -19.80
N LYS A 424 -11.52 -11.66 -21.09
CA LYS A 424 -12.51 -11.34 -22.13
C LYS A 424 -13.63 -12.39 -22.20
N SER A 425 -13.28 -13.67 -22.33
CA SER A 425 -14.26 -14.77 -22.35
C SER A 425 -15.16 -14.75 -21.11
N THR A 426 -14.57 -14.56 -19.93
CA THR A 426 -15.33 -14.57 -18.67
C THR A 426 -16.23 -13.34 -18.52
N ILE A 427 -15.80 -12.16 -18.99
CA ILE A 427 -16.61 -10.93 -19.03
C ILE A 427 -17.84 -11.14 -19.92
N GLU A 428 -17.66 -11.69 -21.11
CA GLU A 428 -18.74 -11.99 -22.06
C GLU A 428 -19.74 -13.00 -21.46
N ARG A 429 -19.25 -14.06 -20.81
CA ARG A 429 -20.09 -15.06 -20.11
C ARG A 429 -20.87 -14.48 -18.93
N CYS A 430 -20.32 -13.46 -18.27
CA CYS A 430 -21.02 -12.76 -17.20
C CYS A 430 -22.04 -11.73 -17.71
N ALA A 431 -22.19 -11.58 -19.04
CA ALA A 431 -23.05 -10.58 -19.68
C ALA A 431 -22.73 -9.15 -19.20
N VAL A 432 -21.43 -8.83 -19.15
CA VAL A 432 -20.93 -7.51 -18.75
C VAL A 432 -20.60 -6.69 -19.99
N ASP A 433 -21.47 -5.74 -20.31
CA ASP A 433 -21.34 -4.92 -21.52
C ASP A 433 -20.59 -3.61 -21.28
N SER A 434 -20.52 -3.17 -20.02
CA SER A 434 -19.89 -1.89 -19.66
C SER A 434 -19.07 -1.98 -18.37
N TRP A 435 -18.20 -0.98 -18.20
CA TRP A 435 -17.50 -0.77 -16.92
C TRP A 435 -18.48 -0.58 -15.75
N SER A 436 -19.66 0.00 -15.98
CA SER A 436 -20.66 0.18 -14.93
C SER A 436 -21.20 -1.17 -14.46
N ASP A 437 -21.55 -2.04 -15.41
CA ASP A 437 -22.07 -3.39 -15.11
C ASP A 437 -21.00 -4.23 -14.39
N PHE A 438 -19.76 -4.15 -14.86
CA PHE A 438 -18.61 -4.78 -14.21
C PHE A 438 -18.46 -4.33 -12.76
N ARG A 439 -18.48 -3.01 -12.55
CA ARG A 439 -18.28 -2.41 -11.23
C ARG A 439 -19.42 -2.79 -10.29
N ASP A 440 -20.67 -2.77 -10.74
CA ASP A 440 -21.83 -3.13 -9.92
C ASP A 440 -21.84 -4.61 -9.56
N MET A 441 -21.38 -5.46 -10.48
CA MET A 441 -21.11 -6.87 -10.20
C MET A 441 -20.04 -7.06 -9.13
N MET A 442 -18.88 -6.42 -9.27
CA MET A 442 -17.80 -6.53 -8.28
C MET A 442 -18.24 -6.05 -6.90
N ASP A 443 -19.01 -4.95 -6.84
CA ASP A 443 -19.62 -4.42 -5.61
C ASP A 443 -20.55 -5.45 -4.94
N SER A 444 -21.28 -6.27 -5.71
CA SER A 444 -22.13 -7.33 -5.18
C SER A 444 -21.34 -8.48 -4.53
N PHE A 445 -20.09 -8.68 -4.94
CA PHE A 445 -19.14 -9.64 -4.38
C PHE A 445 -18.39 -9.05 -3.19
N MET A 446 -17.26 -8.40 -3.46
CA MET A 446 -16.28 -7.91 -2.51
C MET A 446 -15.40 -6.93 -3.27
N TRP A 447 -15.68 -5.64 -3.12
CA TRP A 447 -14.98 -4.59 -3.85
C TRP A 447 -14.85 -3.32 -3.03
N ILE A 448 -13.74 -2.61 -3.24
CA ILE A 448 -13.50 -1.28 -2.68
C ILE A 448 -13.06 -0.41 -3.86
N GLY A 449 -14.01 0.30 -4.47
CA GLY A 449 -13.72 1.07 -5.68
C GLY A 449 -12.60 2.10 -5.52
N LEU A 450 -12.45 2.67 -4.31
CA LEU A 450 -11.36 3.59 -3.99
C LEU A 450 -9.95 2.99 -4.20
N VAL A 451 -9.80 1.68 -4.03
CA VAL A 451 -8.53 0.96 -4.16
C VAL A 451 -8.40 0.36 -5.56
N PHE A 452 -9.46 -0.27 -6.08
CA PHE A 452 -9.35 -1.14 -7.24
C PHE A 452 -9.90 -0.55 -8.55
N ASP A 453 -10.77 0.47 -8.52
CA ASP A 453 -11.46 0.92 -9.75
C ASP A 453 -10.47 1.36 -10.82
N LYS A 454 -9.46 2.16 -10.46
CA LYS A 454 -8.48 2.67 -11.42
C LYS A 454 -7.71 1.53 -12.12
N PRO A 455 -6.94 0.68 -11.41
CA PRO A 455 -6.19 -0.38 -12.08
C PRO A 455 -7.09 -1.40 -12.78
N ALA A 456 -8.26 -1.74 -12.19
CA ALA A 456 -9.18 -2.69 -12.81
C ALA A 456 -9.83 -2.15 -14.09
N LYS A 457 -10.11 -0.84 -14.17
CA LYS A 457 -10.68 -0.21 -15.37
C LYS A 457 -9.70 -0.23 -16.53
N ASP A 458 -8.42 0.02 -16.26
CA ASP A 458 -7.37 -0.05 -17.27
C ASP A 458 -7.26 -1.48 -17.83
N ILE A 459 -7.29 -2.50 -16.95
CA ILE A 459 -7.27 -3.92 -17.34
C ILE A 459 -8.54 -4.32 -18.10
N PHE A 460 -9.71 -3.90 -17.63
CA PHE A 460 -11.01 -4.19 -18.25
C PHE A 460 -11.03 -3.71 -19.70
N TYR A 461 -10.69 -2.46 -19.96
CA TYR A 461 -10.66 -1.96 -21.34
C TYR A 461 -9.55 -2.59 -22.18
N SER A 462 -8.39 -2.90 -21.58
CA SER A 462 -7.31 -3.63 -22.26
C SER A 462 -7.75 -5.01 -22.74
N ALA A 463 -8.52 -5.75 -21.94
CA ALA A 463 -9.06 -7.05 -22.31
C ALA A 463 -10.15 -6.96 -23.39
N MET A 464 -11.02 -5.93 -23.31
CA MET A 464 -12.11 -5.74 -24.28
C MET A 464 -11.64 -5.19 -25.64
N THR A 465 -10.48 -4.53 -25.71
CA THR A 465 -9.95 -3.94 -26.95
C THR A 465 -9.11 -4.91 -27.79
N SER A 466 -8.76 -6.10 -27.29
CA SER A 466 -7.95 -7.05 -28.06
C SER A 466 -8.78 -7.81 -29.10
N LEU A 467 -8.54 -7.41 -30.37
CA LEU A 467 -8.75 -8.05 -31.69
C LEU A 467 -9.94 -7.58 -32.55
N ASP A 468 -9.68 -6.57 -33.37
CA ASP A 468 -10.21 -6.41 -34.75
C ASP A 468 -9.12 -6.67 -35.84
N LEU A 469 -7.91 -7.15 -35.47
CA LEU A 469 -6.80 -7.33 -36.43
C LEU A 469 -6.49 -8.78 -36.83
N SER A 470 -7.43 -9.71 -36.65
CA SER A 470 -7.30 -11.08 -37.18
C SER A 470 -8.53 -11.50 -37.97
N GLY A 471 -9.11 -10.58 -38.74
CA GLY A 471 -10.37 -10.80 -39.43
C GLY A 471 -10.58 -9.98 -40.69
N ASP A 472 -9.54 -9.70 -41.49
CA ASP A 472 -9.73 -9.59 -42.95
C ASP A 472 -8.39 -9.50 -43.67
N GLY A 473 -8.13 -10.45 -44.56
CA GLY A 473 -6.87 -10.54 -45.30
C GLY A 473 -6.66 -11.84 -46.06
N SER A 474 -7.74 -12.55 -46.40
CA SER A 474 -7.67 -13.71 -47.29
C SER A 474 -8.77 -13.64 -48.34
N ALA A 475 -8.73 -12.60 -49.17
CA ALA A 475 -9.42 -12.60 -50.46
C ALA A 475 -8.76 -11.58 -51.40
N SER A 476 -7.81 -12.07 -52.18
CA SER A 476 -7.48 -11.65 -53.56
C SER A 476 -5.96 -11.69 -53.72
N ILE A 477 -5.48 -12.74 -54.39
CA ILE A 477 -4.60 -12.69 -55.56
C ILE A 477 -4.39 -14.17 -55.94
N ALA A 478 -5.27 -14.67 -56.80
CA ALA A 478 -5.04 -15.88 -57.55
C ALA A 478 -5.47 -15.62 -59.01
N SER A 479 -4.56 -15.02 -59.79
CA SER A 479 -4.51 -15.24 -61.23
C SER A 479 -3.16 -14.79 -61.80
N GLN A 480 -2.60 -15.62 -62.67
CA GLN A 480 -1.32 -15.51 -63.39
C GLN A 480 -0.12 -16.05 -62.57
N ALA A 481 0.62 -17.08 -62.98
CA ALA A 481 0.93 -17.53 -64.33
C ALA A 481 1.21 -19.05 -64.40
N LYS A 482 0.90 -19.64 -65.57
CA LYS A 482 1.27 -20.98 -66.04
C LYS A 482 2.61 -20.93 -66.80
N ALA A 483 3.30 -22.08 -66.81
CA ALA A 483 4.40 -22.54 -67.70
C ALA A 483 5.80 -21.93 -67.40
N SER A 484 6.94 -22.64 -67.40
CA SER A 484 7.37 -24.00 -67.80
C SER A 484 8.82 -24.25 -67.26
N PRO A 485 9.52 -25.40 -67.50
CA PRO A 485 10.30 -26.11 -66.46
C PRO A 485 11.85 -26.16 -66.62
N ALA A 486 12.46 -26.80 -65.60
CA ALA A 486 13.68 -27.64 -65.60
C ALA A 486 15.07 -26.98 -65.50
N ALA A 487 15.80 -27.29 -64.42
CA ALA A 487 17.10 -27.98 -64.46
C ALA A 487 17.62 -28.29 -63.04
N THR A 488 17.90 -29.57 -62.78
CA THR A 488 18.65 -30.11 -61.63
C THR A 488 20.12 -29.66 -61.62
N PRO A 489 20.80 -29.73 -60.46
CA PRO A 489 22.00 -30.56 -60.44
C PRO A 489 22.11 -31.49 -59.21
N LYS A 490 22.82 -32.60 -59.46
CA LYS A 490 23.06 -33.77 -58.60
C LYS A 490 24.03 -33.51 -57.42
N PRO A 491 24.04 -34.40 -56.40
CA PRO A 491 24.82 -34.30 -55.17
C PRO A 491 26.16 -35.08 -55.22
N HIS A 492 27.10 -34.77 -54.32
CA HIS A 492 28.30 -35.57 -54.00
C HIS A 492 28.91 -35.16 -52.63
N PRO A 493 29.75 -36.00 -51.97
CA PRO A 493 29.29 -36.79 -50.82
C PRO A 493 30.10 -36.65 -49.51
N VAL A 494 29.49 -37.18 -48.44
CA VAL A 494 29.99 -37.84 -47.22
C VAL A 494 31.50 -37.83 -46.93
N LEU A 495 31.86 -37.24 -45.79
CA LEU A 495 33.11 -37.46 -45.06
C LEU A 495 32.98 -38.68 -44.14
N GLY A 496 33.84 -39.68 -44.35
CA GLY A 496 34.10 -40.77 -43.41
C GLY A 496 35.23 -40.39 -42.46
N VAL A 497 35.04 -40.70 -41.17
CA VAL A 497 36.06 -40.64 -40.12
C VAL A 497 36.38 -42.09 -39.73
N GLU A 498 37.64 -42.48 -39.85
CA GLU A 498 38.20 -43.64 -39.16
C GLU A 498 39.50 -43.26 -38.44
N LYS A 499 39.69 -43.94 -37.32
CA LYS A 499 40.62 -43.79 -36.19
C LYS A 499 42.10 -43.64 -36.55
N ASN A 500 42.80 -42.77 -35.81
CA ASN A 500 43.84 -43.14 -34.83
C ASN A 500 44.09 -42.02 -33.84
#